data_AF-A0A505H8G2-F1
#
_entry.id   AF-A0A505H8G2-F1
#
_cell.length_a   1.000
_cell.length_b   1.000
_cell.length_c   1.000
_cell.angle_alpha   90.00
_cell.angle_beta   90.00
_cell.angle_gamma   90.00
#
_symmetry.space_group_name_H-M   'P 1'
#
loop_
_entity.id
_entity.type
_entity.pdbx_description
1 polymer ?
#
loop_
_entity_poly.entity_id
_entity_poly.type
_entity_poly.pdbx_seq_one_letter_code
_entity_poly.pdbx_strand_id
1 'polypeptide(L)'
;MNDDSVAYDRIEYTEVDDILQCTTDTSHPVLLTKAALDGTPAEVVDCNRELVARSLDRAATIEDLSRDSVRSSYVDLYQAAVTERGWAWYRDRVPRTARELALQGLKLIGAREHLDLVVRAIEEDLDDETFRSAFDTAEAATALEAVNAAFLLDLPTINVLSETDIETALSIEFSGEGLPADYPRWRGDLSIFG
;
A
#
# COMPACT_ATOMS: atom_id res chain seq x y z
N MET A 1 0.00 -26.05 25.01
CA MET A 1 0.88 -24.93 24.66
C MET A 1 -0.05 -23.88 24.09
N ASN A 2 -0.24 -22.79 24.81
CA ASN A 2 -1.23 -21.78 24.50
C ASN A 2 -0.91 -21.11 23.16
N ASP A 3 -1.90 -21.12 22.28
CA ASP A 3 -1.93 -20.49 20.97
C ASP A 3 -2.45 -19.04 21.11
N ASP A 4 -1.84 -18.29 22.03
CA ASP A 4 -2.23 -16.90 22.34
C ASP A 4 -1.54 -15.88 21.41
N SER A 5 -0.73 -16.31 20.43
CA SER A 5 0.00 -15.40 19.53
C SER A 5 -0.76 -14.99 18.27
N VAL A 6 -1.89 -15.62 17.96
CA VAL A 6 -2.68 -15.31 16.74
C VAL A 6 -3.66 -14.15 16.98
N ALA A 7 -3.99 -13.83 18.24
CA ALA A 7 -4.98 -12.82 18.57
C ALA A 7 -4.51 -11.37 18.33
N TYR A 8 -3.21 -11.10 18.41
CA TYR A 8 -2.69 -9.72 18.43
C TYR A 8 -2.52 -9.05 17.06
N ASP A 9 -2.66 -9.78 15.95
CA ASP A 9 -2.30 -9.26 14.63
C ASP A 9 -3.52 -8.95 13.75
N ARG A 10 -4.76 -9.19 14.19
CA ARG A 10 -5.96 -8.82 13.41
C ARG A 10 -6.33 -7.36 13.64
N ILE A 11 -6.81 -6.67 12.61
CA ILE A 11 -7.49 -5.36 12.76
C ILE A 11 -8.86 -5.63 13.37
N GLU A 12 -9.16 -4.99 14.50
CA GLU A 12 -10.48 -5.09 15.14
C GLU A 12 -11.41 -4.00 14.61
N TYR A 13 -12.72 -4.31 14.58
CA TYR A 13 -13.74 -3.36 14.12
C TYR A 13 -13.68 -2.01 14.85
N THR A 14 -13.47 -2.03 16.17
CA THR A 14 -13.42 -0.81 17.00
C THR A 14 -12.24 0.10 16.68
N GLU A 15 -11.24 -0.37 15.94
CA GLU A 15 -10.03 0.37 15.59
C GLU A 15 -10.10 0.97 14.18
N VAL A 16 -11.05 0.52 13.34
CA VAL A 16 -11.18 0.96 11.95
C VAL A 16 -11.38 2.48 11.87
N ASP A 17 -12.24 3.04 12.72
CA ASP A 17 -12.49 4.49 12.75
C ASP A 17 -11.21 5.29 13.03
N ASP A 18 -10.34 4.81 13.93
CA ASP A 18 -9.07 5.46 14.26
C ASP A 18 -8.06 5.31 13.13
N ILE A 19 -7.95 4.12 12.52
CA ILE A 19 -7.10 3.88 11.35
C ILE A 19 -7.48 4.84 10.21
N LEU A 20 -8.77 5.07 10.03
CA LEU A 20 -9.31 5.93 8.99
C LEU A 20 -9.22 7.43 9.34
N GLN A 21 -8.72 7.83 10.51
CA GLN A 21 -8.38 9.25 10.80
C GLN A 21 -7.08 9.67 10.09
N CYS A 22 -7.06 9.56 8.77
CA CYS A 22 -5.96 9.99 7.91
C CYS A 22 -6.36 11.14 6.97
N THR A 23 -5.37 11.94 6.60
CA THR A 23 -5.38 12.94 5.53
C THR A 23 -4.16 12.72 4.64
N THR A 24 -4.15 13.38 3.48
CA THR A 24 -2.94 13.50 2.66
C THR A 24 -1.84 14.19 3.44
N ASP A 25 -0.60 13.85 3.10
CA ASP A 25 0.62 14.33 3.74
C ASP A 25 1.62 14.77 2.68
N THR A 26 1.82 16.09 2.59
CA THR A 26 2.68 16.72 1.59
C THR A 26 4.04 17.09 2.18
N SER A 27 4.42 16.54 3.33
CA SER A 27 5.68 16.87 4.00
C SER A 27 6.90 16.35 3.21
N HIS A 28 6.72 15.24 2.50
CA HIS A 28 7.74 14.62 1.64
C HIS A 28 7.18 14.38 0.24
N PRO A 29 7.98 14.65 -0.82
CA PRO A 29 7.54 14.49 -2.19
C PRO A 29 7.41 13.02 -2.57
N VAL A 30 6.45 12.72 -3.44
CA VAL A 30 6.39 11.43 -4.12
C VAL A 30 7.56 11.35 -5.10
N LEU A 31 8.22 10.21 -5.16
CA LEU A 31 9.28 9.95 -6.13
C LEU A 31 8.68 9.19 -7.32
N LEU A 32 8.82 9.72 -8.53
CA LEU A 32 8.43 9.05 -9.78
C LEU A 32 9.50 9.25 -10.85
N THR A 33 9.58 8.34 -11.82
CA THR A 33 10.43 8.57 -12.99
C THR A 33 9.68 9.32 -14.08
N LYS A 34 10.43 9.95 -15.00
CA LYS A 34 9.81 10.57 -16.18
C LYS A 34 9.03 9.55 -17.03
N ALA A 35 9.57 8.34 -17.21
CA ALA A 35 8.89 7.29 -17.98
C ALA A 35 7.54 6.90 -17.35
N ALA A 36 7.46 6.84 -16.02
CA ALA A 36 6.21 6.57 -15.32
C ALA A 36 5.19 7.69 -15.54
N LEU A 37 5.60 8.97 -15.46
CA LEU A 37 4.71 10.11 -15.71
C LEU A 37 4.11 10.13 -17.13
N ASP A 38 4.88 9.69 -18.11
CA ASP A 38 4.45 9.61 -19.52
C ASP A 38 3.78 8.25 -19.85
N GLY A 39 3.64 7.36 -18.85
CA GLY A 39 3.21 5.98 -19.00
C GLY A 39 1.73 5.72 -18.70
N THR A 40 1.43 4.44 -18.54
CA THR A 40 0.12 3.91 -18.14
C THR A 40 -0.07 3.94 -16.62
N PRO A 41 -1.32 3.83 -16.12
CA PRO A 41 -1.57 3.69 -14.68
C PRO A 41 -0.74 2.58 -14.01
N ALA A 42 -0.65 1.40 -14.63
CA ALA A 42 0.22 0.31 -14.19
C ALA A 42 1.67 0.75 -14.02
N GLU A 43 2.24 1.44 -15.01
CA GLU A 43 3.64 1.91 -14.96
C GLU A 43 3.87 2.96 -13.85
N VAL A 44 2.88 3.79 -13.54
CA VAL A 44 2.94 4.74 -12.41
C VAL A 44 2.94 4.00 -11.07
N VAL A 45 2.02 3.06 -10.89
CA VAL A 45 1.89 2.29 -9.64
C VAL A 45 3.12 1.40 -9.43
N ASP A 46 3.59 0.73 -10.49
CA ASP A 46 4.81 -0.10 -10.46
C ASP A 46 6.05 0.73 -10.11
N CYS A 47 6.17 1.93 -10.69
CA CYS A 47 7.26 2.84 -10.38
C CYS A 47 7.23 3.28 -8.91
N ASN A 48 6.06 3.67 -8.41
CA ASN A 48 5.87 4.05 -7.02
C ASN A 48 6.23 2.91 -6.06
N ARG A 49 5.71 1.69 -6.33
CA ARG A 49 6.02 0.48 -5.54
C ARG A 49 7.52 0.24 -5.43
N GLU A 50 8.21 0.26 -6.56
CA GLU A 50 9.65 -0.01 -6.60
C GLU A 50 10.46 1.07 -5.88
N LEU A 51 10.12 2.36 -6.07
CA LEU A 51 10.81 3.47 -5.41
C LEU A 51 10.54 3.50 -3.90
N VAL A 52 9.32 3.20 -3.46
CA VAL A 52 8.99 3.03 -2.03
C VAL A 52 9.83 1.91 -1.44
N ALA A 53 9.85 0.73 -2.06
CA ALA A 53 10.60 -0.42 -1.53
C ALA A 53 12.09 -0.11 -1.39
N ARG A 54 12.70 0.55 -2.38
CA ARG A 54 14.11 1.00 -2.32
C ARG A 54 14.32 2.07 -1.26
N SER A 55 13.36 2.97 -1.06
CA SER A 55 13.45 4.02 -0.04
C SER A 55 13.38 3.42 1.37
N LEU A 56 12.52 2.42 1.60
CA LEU A 56 12.41 1.71 2.88
C LEU A 56 13.71 0.98 3.27
N ASP A 57 14.51 0.53 2.30
CA ASP A 57 15.83 -0.07 2.57
C ASP A 57 16.89 0.94 3.05
N ARG A 58 16.63 2.24 2.90
CA ARG A 58 17.62 3.31 3.11
C ARG A 58 17.18 4.34 4.14
N ALA A 59 15.88 4.49 4.37
CA ALA A 59 15.36 5.46 5.30
C ALA A 59 15.66 5.08 6.74
N ALA A 60 15.85 6.09 7.60
CA ALA A 60 16.04 5.87 9.03
C ALA A 60 14.70 5.60 9.71
N THR A 61 13.64 6.27 9.25
CA THR A 61 12.27 6.17 9.75
C THR A 61 11.27 6.19 8.60
N ILE A 62 10.04 5.73 8.83
CA ILE A 62 9.00 5.77 7.80
C ILE A 62 8.56 7.22 7.53
N GLU A 63 8.70 8.07 8.53
CA GLU A 63 8.41 9.50 8.47
C GLU A 63 9.33 10.25 7.49
N ASP A 64 10.48 9.69 7.11
CA ASP A 64 11.37 10.29 6.11
C ASP A 64 10.81 10.14 4.67
N LEU A 65 9.83 9.26 4.45
CA LEU A 65 9.23 9.02 3.15
C LEU A 65 7.92 9.81 2.97
N SER A 66 7.52 9.98 1.71
CA SER A 66 6.15 10.37 1.39
C SER A 66 5.17 9.31 1.90
N ARG A 67 4.41 9.65 2.94
CA ARG A 67 3.42 8.76 3.53
C ARG A 67 2.33 8.35 2.55
N ASP A 68 1.95 9.24 1.64
CA ASP A 68 0.95 8.96 0.61
C ASP A 68 1.48 8.01 -0.47
N SER A 69 2.76 8.12 -0.84
CA SER A 69 3.45 7.15 -1.70
C SER A 69 3.51 5.76 -1.07
N VAL A 70 3.80 5.69 0.24
CA VAL A 70 3.81 4.44 1.01
C VAL A 70 2.42 3.80 1.06
N ARG A 71 1.37 4.57 1.41
CA ARG A 71 -0.02 4.08 1.42
C ARG A 71 -0.48 3.58 0.05
N SER A 72 -0.13 4.31 -1.01
CA SER A 72 -0.38 3.90 -2.40
C SER A 72 0.26 2.55 -2.74
N SER A 73 1.50 2.31 -2.31
CA SER A 73 2.18 1.01 -2.49
C SER A 73 1.45 -0.13 -1.75
N TYR A 74 0.90 0.12 -0.56
CA TYR A 74 0.14 -0.90 0.17
C TYR A 74 -1.28 -1.13 -0.35
N VAL A 75 -1.89 -0.17 -1.07
CA VAL A 75 -3.11 -0.41 -1.86
C VAL A 75 -2.82 -1.40 -2.99
N ASP A 76 -1.69 -1.22 -3.68
CA ASP A 76 -1.25 -2.14 -4.72
C ASP A 76 -0.98 -3.56 -4.15
N LEU A 77 -0.35 -3.65 -2.97
CA LEU A 77 -0.24 -4.93 -2.24
C LEU A 77 -1.61 -5.56 -1.98
N TYR A 78 -2.60 -4.78 -1.51
CA TYR A 78 -3.95 -5.28 -1.26
C TYR A 78 -4.58 -5.86 -2.53
N GLN A 79 -4.53 -5.12 -3.65
CA GLN A 79 -5.08 -5.56 -4.92
C GLN A 79 -4.40 -6.86 -5.38
N ALA A 80 -3.07 -6.92 -5.37
CA ALA A 80 -2.30 -8.09 -5.81
C ALA A 80 -2.56 -9.31 -4.89
N ALA A 81 -2.47 -9.13 -3.57
CA ALA A 81 -2.64 -10.21 -2.61
C ALA A 81 -4.04 -10.82 -2.65
N VAL A 82 -5.09 -9.98 -2.65
CA VAL A 82 -6.46 -10.47 -2.78
C VAL A 82 -6.62 -11.17 -4.12
N THR A 83 -6.10 -10.60 -5.21
CA THR A 83 -6.27 -11.14 -6.55
C THR A 83 -5.62 -12.51 -6.70
N GLU A 84 -4.39 -12.68 -6.23
CA GLU A 84 -3.58 -13.87 -6.46
C GLU A 84 -3.73 -14.96 -5.38
N ARG A 85 -4.01 -14.56 -4.13
CA ARG A 85 -3.97 -15.46 -2.97
C ARG A 85 -5.26 -15.52 -2.18
N GLY A 86 -6.19 -14.58 -2.39
CA GLY A 86 -7.46 -14.51 -1.69
C GLY A 86 -7.41 -13.65 -0.42
N TRP A 87 -8.60 -13.36 0.11
CA TRP A 87 -8.79 -12.48 1.25
C TRP A 87 -8.26 -13.08 2.55
N ALA A 88 -8.52 -14.37 2.79
CA ALA A 88 -8.02 -15.08 3.96
C ALA A 88 -6.49 -15.04 4.02
N TRP A 89 -5.83 -15.28 2.89
CA TRP A 89 -4.36 -15.17 2.82
C TRP A 89 -3.90 -13.74 3.12
N TYR A 90 -4.52 -12.73 2.51
CA TYR A 90 -4.17 -11.32 2.78
C TYR A 90 -4.34 -10.97 4.27
N ARG A 91 -5.48 -11.32 4.86
CA ARG A 91 -5.81 -11.09 6.27
C ARG A 91 -4.82 -11.77 7.21
N ASP A 92 -4.40 -12.99 6.90
CA ASP A 92 -3.63 -13.84 7.81
C ASP A 92 -2.11 -13.71 7.60
N ARG A 93 -1.65 -13.27 6.42
CA ARG A 93 -0.21 -13.20 6.07
C ARG A 93 0.35 -11.80 5.93
N VAL A 94 -0.47 -10.81 5.58
CA VAL A 94 0.02 -9.43 5.47
C VAL A 94 0.07 -8.79 6.87
N PRO A 95 1.22 -8.25 7.29
CA PRO A 95 1.37 -7.63 8.60
C PRO A 95 0.32 -6.55 8.84
N ARG A 96 -0.15 -6.43 10.08
CA ARG A 96 -1.18 -5.46 10.45
C ARG A 96 -0.87 -4.04 9.98
N THR A 97 0.35 -3.55 10.20
CA THR A 97 0.79 -2.21 9.76
C THR A 97 0.60 -1.97 8.26
N ALA A 98 0.87 -2.98 7.41
CA ALA A 98 0.65 -2.87 5.98
C ALA A 98 -0.84 -2.83 5.62
N ARG A 99 -1.68 -3.59 6.34
CA ARG A 99 -3.13 -3.56 6.15
C ARG A 99 -3.74 -2.22 6.58
N GLU A 100 -3.25 -1.63 7.67
CA GLU A 100 -3.67 -0.28 8.09
C GLU A 100 -3.31 0.78 7.05
N LEU A 101 -2.09 0.71 6.49
CA LEU A 101 -1.66 1.62 5.42
C LEU A 101 -2.48 1.43 4.13
N ALA A 102 -2.86 0.19 3.80
CA ALA A 102 -3.75 -0.10 2.68
C ALA A 102 -5.15 0.51 2.91
N LEU A 103 -5.75 0.36 4.10
CA LEU A 103 -7.04 0.98 4.45
C LEU A 103 -7.00 2.52 4.34
N GLN A 104 -5.94 3.13 4.87
CA GLN A 104 -5.72 4.57 4.74
C GLN A 104 -5.58 4.98 3.28
N GLY A 105 -4.84 4.21 2.48
CA GLY A 105 -4.69 4.43 1.05
C GLY A 105 -6.02 4.36 0.31
N LEU A 106 -6.81 3.29 0.51
CA LEU A 106 -8.14 3.12 -0.09
C LEU A 106 -9.05 4.33 0.18
N LYS A 107 -9.02 4.84 1.42
CA LYS A 107 -9.76 6.06 1.78
C LYS A 107 -9.27 7.28 0.99
N LEU A 108 -7.96 7.53 0.97
CA LEU A 108 -7.39 8.75 0.38
C LEU A 108 -7.48 8.79 -1.15
N ILE A 109 -7.36 7.64 -1.82
CA ILE A 109 -7.55 7.55 -3.28
C ILE A 109 -9.02 7.59 -3.70
N GLY A 110 -9.95 7.55 -2.73
CA GLY A 110 -11.39 7.57 -3.00
C GLY A 110 -11.96 6.24 -3.47
N ALA A 111 -11.28 5.11 -3.22
CA ALA A 111 -11.75 3.76 -3.57
C ALA A 111 -12.79 3.24 -2.57
N ARG A 112 -13.94 3.92 -2.53
CA ARG A 112 -14.97 3.69 -1.51
C ARG A 112 -15.52 2.27 -1.51
N GLU A 113 -15.77 1.69 -2.68
CA GLU A 113 -16.35 0.35 -2.80
C GLU A 113 -15.42 -0.72 -2.21
N HIS A 114 -14.11 -0.56 -2.44
CA HIS A 114 -13.08 -1.41 -1.86
C HIS A 114 -12.94 -1.21 -0.35
N LEU A 115 -12.95 0.04 0.10
CA LEU A 115 -12.91 0.34 1.53
C LEU A 115 -14.11 -0.26 2.26
N ASP A 116 -15.33 -0.02 1.76
CA ASP A 116 -16.57 -0.55 2.33
C ASP A 116 -16.55 -2.09 2.33
N LEU A 117 -15.99 -2.73 1.30
CA LEU A 117 -15.82 -4.19 1.24
C LEU A 117 -14.86 -4.71 2.31
N VAL A 118 -13.68 -4.10 2.48
CA VAL A 118 -12.71 -4.53 3.48
C VAL A 118 -13.27 -4.35 4.89
N VAL A 119 -13.93 -3.22 5.16
CA VAL A 119 -14.58 -2.96 6.45
C VAL A 119 -15.66 -4.00 6.73
N ARG A 120 -16.54 -4.26 5.76
CA ARG A 120 -17.56 -5.33 5.89
C ARG A 120 -16.92 -6.70 6.11
N ALA A 121 -15.81 -7.00 5.45
CA ALA A 121 -15.11 -8.27 5.63
C ALA A 121 -14.49 -8.44 7.02
N ILE A 122 -14.06 -7.35 7.65
CA ILE A 122 -13.60 -7.33 9.04
C ILE A 122 -14.77 -7.53 10.00
N GLU A 123 -15.91 -6.87 9.74
CA GLU A 123 -17.12 -6.93 10.58
C GLU A 123 -17.85 -8.27 10.53
N GLU A 124 -18.02 -8.82 9.33
CA GLU A 124 -18.86 -9.98 9.05
C GLU A 124 -18.06 -11.29 8.88
N ASP A 125 -16.72 -11.23 8.93
CA ASP A 125 -15.81 -12.36 8.71
C ASP A 125 -16.11 -13.13 7.40
N LEU A 126 -16.19 -12.37 6.29
CA LEU A 126 -16.52 -12.91 4.97
C LEU A 126 -15.53 -13.99 4.50
N ASP A 127 -16.04 -15.02 3.86
CA ASP A 127 -15.22 -16.03 3.18
C ASP A 127 -14.64 -15.53 1.84
N ASP A 128 -13.65 -16.26 1.32
CA ASP A 128 -12.92 -15.89 0.09
C ASP A 128 -13.82 -15.83 -1.15
N GLU A 129 -14.83 -16.69 -1.25
CA GLU A 129 -15.73 -16.72 -2.41
C GLU A 129 -16.62 -15.47 -2.43
N THR A 130 -17.23 -15.15 -1.28
CA THR A 130 -18.07 -13.97 -1.11
C THR A 130 -17.24 -12.70 -1.28
N PHE A 131 -16.04 -12.66 -0.68
CA PHE A 131 -15.14 -11.52 -0.83
C PHE A 131 -14.74 -11.34 -2.29
N ARG A 132 -14.35 -12.42 -2.98
CA ARG A 132 -13.93 -12.35 -4.40
C ARG A 132 -15.02 -11.77 -5.29
N SER A 133 -16.26 -12.26 -5.16
CA SER A 133 -17.36 -11.75 -5.99
C SER A 133 -17.63 -10.27 -5.74
N ALA A 134 -17.54 -9.82 -4.49
CA ALA A 134 -17.71 -8.42 -4.14
C ALA A 134 -16.51 -7.57 -4.59
N PHE A 135 -15.29 -8.11 -4.55
CA PHE A 135 -14.07 -7.47 -5.02
C PHE A 135 -14.12 -7.23 -6.53
N ASP A 136 -14.54 -8.22 -7.32
CA ASP A 136 -14.70 -8.08 -8.77
C ASP A 136 -15.76 -7.00 -9.11
N THR A 137 -16.79 -6.88 -8.27
CA THR A 137 -17.80 -5.81 -8.40
C THR A 137 -17.21 -4.44 -8.07
N ALA A 138 -16.40 -4.36 -7.00
CA ALA A 138 -15.72 -3.13 -6.61
C ALA A 138 -14.69 -2.69 -7.66
N GLU A 139 -13.89 -3.61 -8.22
CA GLU A 139 -12.96 -3.33 -9.33
C GLU A 139 -13.67 -2.85 -10.59
N ALA A 140 -14.83 -3.41 -10.92
CA ALA A 140 -15.62 -2.98 -12.07
C ALA A 140 -16.20 -1.56 -11.89
N ALA A 141 -16.48 -1.14 -10.66
CA ALA A 141 -16.94 0.21 -10.33
C ALA A 141 -15.76 1.20 -10.26
N THR A 142 -14.69 0.78 -9.59
CA THR A 142 -13.51 1.59 -9.27
C THR A 142 -12.26 0.71 -9.41
N ALA A 143 -11.63 0.76 -10.58
CA ALA A 143 -10.39 0.03 -10.85
C ALA A 143 -9.25 0.61 -10.01
N LEU A 144 -8.75 -0.15 -9.02
CA LEU A 144 -7.78 0.35 -8.03
C LEU A 144 -6.52 0.91 -8.68
N GLU A 145 -5.95 0.21 -9.65
CA GLU A 145 -4.74 0.65 -10.35
C GLU A 145 -4.93 2.06 -10.94
N ALA A 146 -6.07 2.31 -11.59
CA ALA A 146 -6.35 3.59 -12.23
C ALA A 146 -6.52 4.73 -11.23
N VAL A 147 -7.29 4.52 -10.15
CA VAL A 147 -7.49 5.57 -9.13
C VAL A 147 -6.23 5.78 -8.27
N ASN A 148 -5.45 4.73 -8.05
CA ASN A 148 -4.18 4.82 -7.32
C ASN A 148 -3.13 5.61 -8.11
N ALA A 149 -3.01 5.34 -9.42
CA ALA A 149 -2.16 6.14 -10.31
C ALA A 149 -2.62 7.60 -10.37
N ALA A 150 -3.92 7.84 -10.53
CA ALA A 150 -4.47 9.21 -10.56
C ALA A 150 -4.18 9.97 -9.26
N PHE A 151 -4.32 9.32 -8.10
CA PHE A 151 -3.96 9.90 -6.81
C PHE A 151 -2.48 10.31 -6.76
N LEU A 152 -1.56 9.42 -7.16
CA LEU A 152 -0.13 9.73 -7.18
C LEU A 152 0.22 10.94 -8.07
N LEU A 153 -0.46 11.06 -9.21
CA LEU A 153 -0.25 12.14 -10.18
C LEU A 153 -0.90 13.46 -9.77
N ASP A 154 -1.93 13.43 -8.91
CA ASP A 154 -2.63 14.63 -8.41
C ASP A 154 -1.97 15.22 -7.15
N LEU A 155 -1.03 14.50 -6.52
CA LEU A 155 -0.32 14.99 -5.35
C LEU A 155 0.51 16.25 -5.68
N PRO A 156 0.51 17.26 -4.81
CA PRO A 156 1.07 18.58 -5.12
C PRO A 156 2.60 18.62 -5.18
N THR A 157 3.28 17.59 -4.68
CA THR A 157 4.74 17.52 -4.57
C THR A 157 5.23 16.20 -5.15
N ILE A 158 5.70 16.25 -6.40
CA ILE A 158 6.32 15.13 -7.11
C ILE A 158 7.75 15.50 -7.47
N ASN A 159 8.71 14.69 -7.03
CA ASN A 159 10.10 14.75 -7.46
C ASN A 159 10.33 13.75 -8.57
N VAL A 160 10.67 14.26 -9.75
CA VAL A 160 10.93 13.44 -10.93
C VAL A 160 12.38 13.01 -10.97
N LEU A 161 12.63 11.71 -10.88
CA LEU A 161 13.96 11.12 -10.94
C LEU A 161 14.32 10.73 -12.37
N SER A 162 15.59 10.95 -12.73
CA SER A 162 16.19 10.31 -13.90
C SER A 162 16.42 8.83 -13.60
N GLU A 163 16.06 7.94 -14.52
CA GLU A 163 16.23 6.49 -14.35
C GLU A 163 17.69 6.09 -14.08
N THR A 164 18.65 6.83 -14.66
CA THR A 164 20.08 6.57 -14.47
C THR A 164 20.59 6.97 -13.10
N ASP A 165 19.87 7.85 -12.40
CA ASP A 165 20.35 8.53 -11.21
C ASP A 165 19.56 8.13 -9.96
N ILE A 166 18.60 7.21 -10.07
CA ILE A 166 17.74 6.76 -8.95
C ILE A 166 18.59 6.41 -7.73
N GLU A 167 19.61 5.56 -7.90
CA GLU A 167 20.44 5.10 -6.80
C GLU A 167 21.24 6.23 -6.14
N THR A 168 21.74 7.17 -6.94
CA THR A 168 22.44 8.34 -6.43
C THR A 168 21.48 9.27 -5.69
N ALA A 169 20.30 9.53 -6.25
CA ALA A 169 19.29 10.38 -5.62
C ALA A 169 18.82 9.79 -4.28
N LEU A 170 18.50 8.49 -4.23
CA LEU A 170 18.11 7.83 -3.00
C LEU A 170 19.21 7.83 -1.93
N SER A 171 20.48 7.70 -2.33
CA SER A 171 21.61 7.73 -1.39
C SER A 171 21.92 9.13 -0.85
N ILE A 172 21.52 10.18 -1.56
CA ILE A 172 21.62 11.57 -1.09
C ILE A 172 20.46 11.89 -0.16
N GLU A 173 19.25 11.46 -0.52
CA GLU A 173 18.02 11.75 0.22
C GLU A 173 17.95 10.96 1.54
N PHE A 174 18.33 9.69 1.50
CA PHE A 174 18.25 8.78 2.64
C PHE A 174 19.66 8.36 3.09
N SER A 175 19.98 8.66 4.34
CA SER A 175 21.26 8.32 4.97
C SER A 175 21.13 7.31 6.12
N GLY A 176 20.01 6.62 6.22
CA GLY A 176 19.75 5.61 7.25
C GLY A 176 20.30 4.23 6.90
N GLU A 177 20.24 3.31 7.85
CA GLU A 177 20.59 1.89 7.66
C GLU A 177 19.39 1.06 7.13
N GLY A 178 18.27 1.72 6.83
CA GLY A 178 16.99 1.09 6.50
C GLY A 178 16.12 0.81 7.71
N LEU A 179 14.82 0.63 7.47
CA LEU A 179 13.88 0.21 8.51
C LEU A 179 14.20 -1.22 9.00
N PRO A 180 13.67 -1.65 10.16
CA PRO A 180 13.80 -3.02 10.65
C PRO A 180 13.47 -4.10 9.59
N ALA A 181 14.13 -5.26 9.68
CA ALA A 181 13.99 -6.34 8.68
C ALA A 181 12.56 -6.89 8.59
N ASP A 182 11.79 -6.81 9.67
CA ASP A 182 10.39 -7.20 9.78
C ASP A 182 9.40 -6.15 9.26
N TYR A 183 9.88 -4.97 8.85
CA TYR A 183 9.03 -3.98 8.18
C TYR A 183 8.56 -4.51 6.81
N PRO A 184 7.25 -4.44 6.47
CA PRO A 184 6.71 -5.05 5.26
C PRO A 184 7.21 -4.34 3.99
N ARG A 185 8.12 -4.96 3.23
CA ARG A 185 8.69 -4.39 2.00
C ARG A 185 8.03 -4.96 0.74
N TRP A 186 6.96 -4.33 0.28
CA TRP A 186 6.26 -4.77 -0.93
C TRP A 186 7.02 -4.38 -2.21
N ARG A 187 7.40 -5.37 -3.02
CA ARG A 187 8.09 -5.19 -4.31
C ARG A 187 7.35 -5.79 -5.52
N GLY A 188 6.18 -6.38 -5.31
CA GLY A 188 5.51 -7.18 -6.34
C GLY A 188 5.66 -8.70 -6.16
N ASP A 189 6.33 -9.16 -5.10
CA ASP A 189 6.48 -10.59 -4.80
C ASP A 189 5.80 -10.95 -3.46
N LEU A 190 4.69 -11.69 -3.53
CA LEU A 190 3.94 -12.12 -2.35
C LEU A 190 4.65 -13.22 -1.54
N SER A 191 5.71 -13.83 -2.08
CA SER A 191 6.48 -14.88 -1.38
C SER A 191 7.17 -14.36 -0.12
N ILE A 192 7.36 -13.05 0.00
CA ILE A 192 7.95 -12.40 1.18
C ILE A 192 7.09 -12.51 2.45
N PHE A 193 5.80 -12.82 2.29
CA PHE A 193 4.84 -13.03 3.38
C PHE A 193 4.50 -14.53 3.58
N GLY A 194 5.24 -15.42 2.92
CA GLY A 194 5.02 -16.87 2.83
C GLY A 194 5.58 -17.68 3.99
#